data_AF-X6M3H2-F1
#
_entry.id   AF-X6M3H2-F1
#
_cell.length_a   1.000
_cell.length_b   1.000
_cell.length_c   1.000
_cell.angle_alpha   90.00
_cell.angle_beta   90.00
_cell.angle_gamma   90.00
#
_symmetry.space_group_name_H-M   'P 1'
#
loop_
_entity.id
_entity.type
_entity.pdbx_description
1 polymer ?
#
loop_
_entity_poly.entity_id
_entity_poly.type
_entity_poly.pdbx_seq_one_letter_code
_entity_poly.pdbx_strand_id
1 'polypeptide(L)'
;MEDDDFQFVDFGANDPNNDLKLVREEIQKLRETLSAEDSQVKALEKEMKEWRATMNAMGEELKKVRQEKETMQKGMEAMEQKNKGVLKEINSLKQEVEQLKKNQIAQKTSLGSYVNAINNIEEKSIQQEGSNGNAKGVLKELDKSQCYSCKSCGTHIGLESDIINRSYQVGQGPFTEAKRGFLFKNAVNLTLGIIKTETFTSGSYEISWTNCSKCGASLGWKYLTSSNETNLSKVGKFCLARYSLTSPQERNDI
;
A
#
# COMPACT_ATOMS: atom_id res chain seq x y z
N MET A 1 -60.85 35.21 106.62
CA MET A 1 -61.71 34.81 105.50
C MET A 1 -62.06 36.11 104.80
N GLU A 2 -61.57 36.42 103.62
CA GLU A 2 -60.94 35.62 102.58
C GLU A 2 -59.90 36.47 101.85
N ASP A 3 -58.97 35.75 101.24
CA ASP A 3 -57.89 36.22 100.38
C ASP A 3 -58.43 36.96 99.15
N ASP A 4 -57.91 38.16 98.90
CA ASP A 4 -57.86 38.73 97.56
C ASP A 4 -56.39 38.98 97.22
N ASP A 5 -55.85 37.98 96.51
CA ASP A 5 -54.58 37.97 95.80
C ASP A 5 -54.51 39.14 94.80
N PHE A 6 -53.88 40.24 95.19
CA PHE A 6 -53.34 41.18 94.20
C PHE A 6 -51.95 40.68 93.79
N GLN A 7 -51.93 39.84 92.75
CA GLN A 7 -50.73 39.61 91.95
C GLN A 7 -50.28 40.96 91.38
N PHE A 8 -49.24 41.53 91.97
CA PHE A 8 -48.49 42.60 91.34
C PHE A 8 -47.81 41.99 90.11
N VAL A 9 -48.40 42.23 88.95
CA VAL A 9 -47.75 41.98 87.66
C VAL A 9 -46.58 42.96 87.62
N ASP A 10 -45.39 42.46 87.96
CA ASP A 10 -44.14 43.18 87.71
C ASP A 10 -44.03 43.35 86.20
N PHE A 11 -44.39 44.54 85.71
CA PHE A 11 -44.06 44.97 84.36
C PHE A 11 -42.54 45.09 84.35
N GLY A 12 -41.89 43.95 84.06
CA GLY A 12 -40.46 43.80 84.04
C GLY A 12 -39.82 45.03 83.44
N ALA A 13 -38.96 45.67 84.22
CA ALA A 13 -38.22 46.84 83.83
C ALA A 13 -37.46 46.55 82.52
N ASN A 14 -37.94 47.07 81.40
CA ASN A 14 -37.16 47.16 80.17
C ASN A 14 -35.97 48.08 80.47
N ASP A 15 -34.79 47.49 80.71
CA ASP A 15 -33.52 48.21 80.79
C ASP A 15 -33.06 48.56 79.37
N PRO A 16 -33.21 49.83 78.93
CA PRO A 16 -32.89 50.23 77.57
C PRO A 16 -31.41 50.03 77.21
N ASN A 17 -30.54 49.90 78.21
CA ASN A 17 -29.11 49.72 78.02
C ASN A 17 -28.75 48.27 77.63
N ASN A 18 -29.54 47.29 78.06
CA ASN A 18 -29.36 45.88 77.69
C ASN A 18 -29.85 45.62 76.25
N ASP A 19 -31.00 46.18 75.89
CA ASP A 19 -31.54 46.08 74.53
C ASP A 19 -30.61 46.75 73.49
N LEU A 20 -30.05 47.92 73.84
CA LEU A 20 -29.08 48.61 72.96
C LEU A 20 -27.80 47.79 72.75
N LYS A 21 -27.39 47.00 73.75
CA LYS A 21 -26.23 46.10 73.65
C LYS A 21 -26.52 44.90 72.76
N LEU A 22 -27.68 44.27 72.90
CA LEU A 22 -28.12 43.17 72.05
C LEU A 22 -28.22 43.60 70.57
N VAL A 23 -28.83 44.75 70.31
CA VAL A 23 -28.91 45.33 68.95
C VAL A 23 -27.51 45.60 68.39
N ARG A 24 -26.56 46.08 69.19
CA ARG A 24 -25.17 46.30 68.75
C ARG A 24 -24.48 44.98 68.37
N GLU A 25 -24.67 43.93 69.15
CA GLU A 25 -24.11 42.60 68.87
C GLU A 25 -24.70 41.99 67.60
N GLU A 26 -26.01 42.13 67.37
CA GLU A 26 -26.67 41.71 66.13
C GLU A 26 -26.15 42.50 64.91
N ILE A 27 -26.00 43.83 65.01
CA ILE A 27 -25.43 44.65 63.95
C ILE A 27 -24.00 44.20 63.62
N GLN A 28 -23.19 43.83 64.63
CA GLN A 28 -21.83 43.36 64.41
C GLN A 28 -21.82 42.00 63.68
N LYS A 29 -22.66 41.04 64.11
CA LYS A 29 -22.81 39.76 63.42
C LYS A 29 -23.26 39.94 61.97
N LEU A 30 -24.25 40.80 61.73
CA LEU A 30 -24.74 41.12 60.38
C LEU A 30 -23.66 41.77 59.50
N ARG A 31 -22.79 42.61 60.10
CA ARG A 31 -21.65 43.21 59.38
C ARG A 31 -20.63 42.14 58.97
N GLU A 32 -20.35 41.19 59.85
CA GLU A 32 -19.43 40.08 59.57
C GLU A 32 -19.98 39.16 58.49
N THR A 33 -21.27 38.80 58.55
CA THR A 33 -21.91 37.98 57.51
C THR A 33 -21.94 38.71 56.17
N LEU A 34 -22.28 40.00 56.14
CA LEU A 34 -22.28 40.80 54.92
C LEU A 34 -20.87 40.89 54.31
N SER A 35 -19.84 41.02 55.14
CA SER A 35 -18.44 41.02 54.67
C SER A 35 -18.02 39.67 54.10
N ALA A 36 -18.50 38.56 54.68
CA ALA A 36 -18.25 37.22 54.17
C ALA A 36 -18.96 36.99 52.82
N GLU A 37 -20.23 37.40 52.71
CA GLU A 37 -21.01 37.33 51.48
C GLU A 37 -20.40 38.20 50.37
N ASP A 38 -19.96 39.43 50.65
CA ASP A 38 -19.26 40.29 49.68
C ASP A 38 -17.98 39.62 49.14
N SER A 39 -17.24 38.94 50.02
CA SER A 39 -16.04 38.18 49.63
C SER A 39 -16.38 37.00 48.72
N GLN A 40 -17.49 36.29 48.99
CA GLN A 40 -17.98 35.21 48.13
C GLN A 40 -18.47 35.73 46.77
N VAL A 41 -19.20 36.85 46.74
CA VAL A 41 -19.65 37.48 45.49
C VAL A 41 -18.45 37.86 44.63
N LYS A 42 -17.41 38.47 45.21
CA LYS A 42 -16.18 38.80 44.48
C LYS A 42 -15.47 37.57 43.91
N ALA A 43 -15.46 36.46 44.64
CA ALA A 43 -14.90 35.20 44.15
C ALA A 43 -15.69 34.66 42.96
N LEU A 44 -17.03 34.61 43.06
CA LEU A 44 -17.91 34.17 41.97
C LEU A 44 -17.81 35.08 40.75
N GLU A 45 -17.70 36.40 40.92
CA GLU A 45 -17.49 37.34 39.81
C GLU A 45 -16.18 37.06 39.07
N LYS A 46 -15.12 36.68 39.79
CA LYS A 46 -13.84 36.30 39.18
C LYS A 46 -14.00 35.02 38.35
N GLU A 47 -14.62 33.98 38.92
CA GLU A 47 -14.88 32.73 38.19
C GLU A 47 -15.75 32.95 36.95
N MET A 48 -16.77 33.82 37.04
CA MET A 48 -17.63 34.16 35.91
C MET A 48 -16.85 34.86 34.80
N LYS A 49 -15.87 35.72 35.14
CA LYS A 49 -14.97 36.37 34.16
C LYS A 49 -14.08 35.34 33.47
N GLU A 50 -13.53 34.39 34.23
CA GLU A 50 -12.73 33.30 33.67
C GLU A 50 -13.56 32.43 32.72
N TRP A 51 -14.77 32.04 33.11
CA TRP A 51 -15.71 31.31 32.26
C TRP A 51 -16.10 32.05 30.98
N ARG A 52 -16.28 33.38 31.05
CA ARG A 52 -16.53 34.20 29.85
C ARG A 52 -15.32 34.18 28.92
N ALA A 53 -14.11 34.26 29.45
CA ALA A 53 -12.89 34.20 28.66
C ALA A 53 -12.73 32.84 27.95
N THR A 54 -12.98 31.73 28.66
CA THR A 54 -12.92 30.38 28.06
C THR A 54 -14.00 30.19 26.99
N MET A 55 -15.22 30.68 27.22
CA MET A 55 -16.30 30.62 26.24
C MET A 55 -15.97 31.41 24.96
N ASN A 56 -15.37 32.59 25.09
CA ASN A 56 -14.92 33.38 23.94
C ASN A 56 -13.82 32.66 23.15
N ALA A 57 -12.83 32.10 23.84
CA ALA A 57 -11.76 31.33 23.20
C ALA A 57 -12.31 30.11 22.44
N MET A 58 -13.22 29.37 23.06
CA MET A 58 -13.90 28.25 22.40
C MET A 58 -14.72 28.70 21.18
N GLY A 59 -15.33 29.89 21.24
CA GLY A 59 -16.03 30.50 20.10
C GLY A 59 -15.11 30.76 18.90
N GLU A 60 -13.88 31.22 19.14
CA GLU A 60 -12.88 31.42 18.08
C GLU A 60 -12.38 30.09 17.50
N GLU A 61 -12.11 29.09 18.34
CA GLU A 61 -11.73 27.75 17.87
C GLU A 61 -12.85 27.11 17.03
N LEU A 62 -14.12 27.27 17.41
CA LEU A 62 -15.26 26.79 16.61
C LEU A 62 -15.36 27.47 15.25
N LYS A 63 -15.04 28.77 15.16
CA LYS A 63 -14.98 29.48 13.87
C LYS A 63 -13.87 28.92 12.99
N LYS A 64 -12.70 28.66 13.56
CA LYS A 64 -11.57 28.05 12.83
C LYS A 64 -11.93 26.66 12.32
N VAL A 65 -12.48 25.80 13.17
CA VAL A 65 -12.94 24.46 12.78
C VAL A 65 -14.00 24.52 11.67
N ARG A 66 -14.91 25.50 11.72
CA ARG A 66 -15.90 25.72 10.65
C ARG A 66 -15.22 26.06 9.32
N GLN A 67 -14.25 26.98 9.33
CA GLN A 67 -13.50 27.35 8.12
C GLN A 67 -12.73 26.16 7.55
N GLU A 68 -12.05 25.40 8.40
CA GLU A 68 -11.34 24.17 8.00
C GLU A 68 -12.31 23.17 7.37
N LYS A 69 -13.49 22.94 7.96
CA LYS A 69 -14.54 22.10 7.38
C LYS A 69 -14.96 22.54 5.99
N GLU A 70 -15.18 23.84 5.77
CA GLU A 70 -15.55 24.38 4.45
C GLU A 70 -14.44 24.16 3.42
N THR A 71 -13.18 24.37 3.80
CA THR A 71 -12.04 24.12 2.90
C THR A 71 -11.90 22.64 2.53
N MET A 72 -12.09 21.75 3.50
CA MET A 72 -12.08 20.30 3.27
C MET A 72 -13.23 19.87 2.35
N GLN A 73 -14.43 20.43 2.54
CA GLN A 73 -15.58 20.12 1.70
C GLN A 73 -15.35 20.51 0.23
N LYS A 74 -14.82 21.73 -0.02
CA LYS A 74 -14.44 22.16 -1.37
C LYS A 74 -13.37 21.25 -1.98
N GLY A 75 -12.38 20.84 -1.19
CA GLY A 75 -11.35 19.88 -1.62
C GLY A 75 -11.94 18.52 -2.02
N MET A 76 -12.91 18.04 -1.26
CA MET A 76 -13.60 16.77 -1.52
C MET A 76 -14.43 16.83 -2.81
N GLU A 77 -15.17 17.91 -3.04
CA GLU A 77 -15.94 18.12 -4.27
C GLU A 77 -15.02 18.17 -5.51
N ALA A 78 -13.89 18.87 -5.42
CA ALA A 78 -12.90 18.90 -6.49
C ALA A 78 -12.28 17.51 -6.77
N MET A 79 -12.01 16.74 -5.72
CA MET A 79 -11.52 15.37 -5.84
C MET A 79 -12.56 14.46 -6.50
N GLU A 80 -13.84 14.59 -6.14
CA GLU A 80 -14.92 13.81 -6.75
C GLU A 80 -15.06 14.11 -8.25
N GLN A 81 -14.91 15.38 -8.65
CA GLN A 81 -14.92 15.76 -10.06
C GLN A 81 -13.73 15.16 -10.83
N LYS A 82 -12.53 15.19 -10.24
CA LYS A 82 -11.35 14.54 -10.83
C LYS A 82 -11.56 13.03 -10.99
N ASN A 83 -12.12 12.37 -9.98
CA ASN A 83 -12.45 10.93 -10.05
C ASN A 83 -13.46 10.63 -11.16
N LYS A 84 -14.48 11.48 -11.35
CA LYS A 84 -15.43 11.35 -12.48
C LYS A 84 -14.73 11.52 -13.84
N GLY A 85 -13.76 12.43 -13.94
CA GLY A 85 -12.94 12.61 -15.15
C GLY A 85 -12.12 11.36 -15.48
N VAL A 86 -11.35 10.88 -14.50
CA VAL A 86 -10.52 9.67 -14.64
C VAL A 86 -11.37 8.45 -15.02
N LEU A 87 -12.58 8.31 -14.44
CA LEU A 87 -13.48 7.20 -14.79
C LEU A 87 -13.91 7.25 -16.27
N LYS A 88 -14.12 8.43 -16.85
CA LYS A 88 -14.43 8.59 -18.27
C LYS A 88 -13.23 8.19 -19.14
N GLU A 89 -12.03 8.61 -18.77
CA GLU A 89 -10.79 8.25 -19.47
C GLU A 89 -10.56 6.73 -19.44
N ILE A 90 -10.70 6.10 -18.27
CA ILE A 90 -10.60 4.64 -18.12
C ILE A 90 -11.59 3.92 -19.04
N ASN A 91 -12.83 4.39 -19.12
CA ASN A 91 -13.84 3.78 -19.99
C ASN A 91 -13.50 3.94 -21.48
N SER A 92 -12.97 5.09 -21.90
CA SER A 92 -12.49 5.30 -23.28
C SER A 92 -11.33 4.36 -23.62
N LEU A 93 -10.31 4.31 -22.76
CA LEU A 93 -9.16 3.43 -22.94
C LEU A 93 -9.58 1.95 -22.98
N LYS A 94 -10.56 1.57 -22.16
CA LYS A 94 -11.11 0.21 -22.19
C LYS A 94 -11.73 -0.14 -23.53
N GLN A 95 -12.45 0.80 -24.16
CA GLN A 95 -13.01 0.59 -25.50
C GLN A 95 -11.92 0.48 -26.58
N GLU A 96 -10.90 1.33 -26.50
CA GLU A 96 -9.75 1.28 -27.42
C GLU A 96 -9.00 -0.05 -27.33
N VAL A 97 -8.74 -0.54 -26.12
CA VAL A 97 -8.10 -1.84 -25.89
C VAL A 97 -8.93 -2.99 -26.50
N GLU A 98 -10.26 -2.96 -26.34
CA GLU A 98 -11.13 -3.98 -26.95
C GLU A 98 -11.09 -3.92 -28.48
N GLN A 99 -11.02 -2.73 -29.07
CA GLN A 99 -10.88 -2.59 -30.51
C GLN A 99 -9.52 -3.12 -30.99
N LEU A 100 -8.44 -2.81 -30.29
CA LEU A 100 -7.11 -3.33 -30.60
C LEU A 100 -7.03 -4.85 -30.52
N LYS A 101 -7.69 -5.47 -29.53
CA LYS A 101 -7.79 -6.94 -29.44
C LYS A 101 -8.48 -7.53 -30.66
N LYS A 102 -9.61 -6.95 -31.10
CA LYS A 102 -10.31 -7.41 -32.32
C LYS A 102 -9.42 -7.30 -33.54
N ASN A 103 -8.72 -6.18 -33.70
CA ASN A 103 -7.78 -5.96 -34.80
C ASN A 103 -6.63 -6.99 -34.77
N GLN A 104 -6.10 -7.29 -33.58
CA GLN A 104 -5.04 -8.28 -33.40
C GLN A 104 -5.50 -9.69 -33.77
N ILE A 105 -6.74 -10.08 -33.42
CA ILE A 105 -7.31 -11.37 -33.79
C ILE A 105 -7.46 -11.45 -35.32
N ALA A 106 -8.03 -10.42 -35.95
CA ALA A 106 -8.17 -10.37 -37.40
C ALA A 106 -6.82 -10.50 -38.11
N GLN A 107 -5.80 -9.78 -37.62
CA GLN A 107 -4.44 -9.88 -38.17
C GLN A 107 -3.84 -11.28 -38.00
N LYS A 108 -4.03 -11.92 -36.84
CA LYS A 108 -3.58 -13.31 -36.61
C LYS A 108 -4.27 -14.30 -37.55
N THR A 109 -5.57 -14.14 -37.80
CA THR A 109 -6.31 -14.99 -38.74
C THR A 109 -5.78 -14.84 -40.17
N SER A 110 -5.57 -13.59 -40.63
CA SER A 110 -4.96 -13.34 -41.94
C SER A 110 -3.55 -13.94 -42.03
N LEU A 111 -2.71 -13.73 -41.02
CA LEU A 111 -1.36 -14.30 -40.96
C LEU A 111 -1.41 -15.83 -41.03
N GLY A 112 -2.33 -16.47 -40.30
CA GLY A 112 -2.54 -17.92 -40.35
C GLY A 112 -2.92 -18.42 -41.75
N SER A 113 -3.74 -17.67 -42.49
CA SER A 113 -4.05 -18.01 -43.88
C SER A 113 -2.82 -17.93 -44.78
N TYR A 114 -1.96 -16.91 -44.61
CA TYR A 114 -0.72 -16.81 -45.35
C TYR A 114 0.27 -17.92 -44.98
N VAL A 115 0.40 -18.24 -43.69
CA VAL A 115 1.24 -19.36 -43.21
C VAL A 115 0.77 -20.69 -43.80
N ASN A 116 -0.54 -20.96 -43.80
CA ASN A 116 -1.08 -22.16 -44.43
C ASN A 116 -0.83 -22.20 -45.94
N ALA A 117 -0.93 -21.06 -46.63
CA ALA A 117 -0.60 -20.98 -48.05
C ALA A 117 0.89 -21.27 -48.32
N ILE A 118 1.79 -20.75 -47.47
CA ILE A 118 3.23 -21.03 -47.54
C ILE A 118 3.51 -22.51 -47.29
N ASN A 119 2.94 -23.09 -46.23
CA ASN A 119 3.09 -24.52 -45.93
C ASN A 119 2.58 -25.39 -47.08
N ASN A 120 1.46 -25.04 -47.72
CA ASN A 120 0.95 -25.76 -48.89
C ASN A 120 1.88 -25.64 -50.11
N ILE A 121 2.61 -24.53 -50.25
CA ILE A 121 3.62 -24.35 -51.30
C ILE A 121 4.87 -25.17 -50.95
N GLU A 122 5.32 -25.16 -49.70
CA GLU A 122 6.42 -25.99 -49.21
C GLU A 122 6.10 -27.48 -49.36
N GLU A 123 4.89 -27.93 -49.01
CA GLU A 123 4.42 -29.31 -49.19
C GLU A 123 4.33 -29.72 -50.67
N LYS A 124 3.90 -28.81 -51.56
CA LYS A 124 3.95 -29.04 -53.01
C LYS A 124 5.38 -29.08 -53.56
N SER A 125 6.31 -28.36 -52.93
CA SER A 125 7.74 -28.39 -53.26
C SER A 125 8.40 -29.68 -52.76
N ILE A 126 7.93 -30.23 -51.63
CA ILE A 126 8.40 -31.50 -51.04
C ILE A 126 7.84 -32.73 -51.77
N GLN A 127 6.72 -32.62 -52.50
CA GLN A 127 6.24 -33.72 -53.35
C GLN A 127 7.10 -33.97 -54.61
N GLN A 128 8.14 -33.16 -54.85
CA GLN A 128 9.18 -33.48 -55.82
C GLN A 128 10.50 -33.96 -55.20
N GLU A 129 10.69 -33.88 -53.88
CA GLU A 129 11.85 -34.44 -53.19
C GLU A 129 11.49 -34.97 -51.79
N GLY A 130 11.34 -36.30 -51.70
CA GLY A 130 11.70 -37.13 -50.54
C GLY A 130 11.21 -36.74 -49.13
N SER A 131 10.21 -37.48 -48.65
CA SER A 131 10.11 -38.09 -47.31
C SER A 131 10.69 -37.38 -46.06
N ASN A 132 9.79 -37.26 -45.07
CA ASN A 132 9.97 -37.39 -43.61
C ASN A 132 9.89 -36.08 -42.79
N GLY A 133 8.81 -35.97 -42.01
CA GLY A 133 8.56 -34.85 -41.11
C GLY A 133 9.44 -34.85 -39.85
N ASN A 134 9.55 -33.67 -39.23
CA ASN A 134 9.31 -33.37 -37.80
C ASN A 134 9.96 -32.01 -37.48
N ALA A 135 9.15 -30.98 -37.23
CA ALA A 135 9.64 -29.64 -36.88
C ALA A 135 10.28 -29.64 -35.48
N LYS A 136 11.59 -29.93 -35.41
CA LYS A 136 12.43 -29.68 -34.24
C LYS A 136 12.95 -28.25 -34.31
N GLY A 137 12.46 -27.38 -33.42
CA GLY A 137 12.93 -25.99 -33.31
C GLY A 137 14.45 -25.91 -33.12
N VAL A 138 15.09 -25.03 -33.91
CA VAL A 138 16.54 -24.81 -33.89
C VAL A 138 16.94 -24.17 -32.55
N LEU A 139 17.74 -24.88 -31.74
CA LEU A 139 18.30 -24.35 -30.50
C LEU A 139 19.45 -23.38 -30.82
N LYS A 140 19.54 -22.27 -30.09
CA LYS A 140 20.61 -21.27 -30.27
C LYS A 140 21.89 -21.76 -29.59
N GLU A 141 22.95 -21.94 -30.37
CA GLU A 141 24.28 -22.24 -29.83
C GLU A 141 24.95 -20.98 -29.27
N LEU A 142 25.75 -21.17 -28.22
CA LEU A 142 26.51 -20.13 -27.51
C LEU A 142 27.97 -20.59 -27.42
N ASP A 143 28.90 -19.65 -27.23
CA ASP A 143 30.32 -19.98 -27.04
C ASP A 143 30.49 -20.96 -25.87
N LYS A 144 31.04 -22.14 -26.20
CA LYS A 144 31.11 -23.29 -25.30
C LYS A 144 31.99 -23.04 -24.09
N SER A 145 32.95 -22.12 -24.18
CA SER A 145 33.99 -21.90 -23.16
C SER A 145 33.47 -21.17 -21.91
N GLN A 146 32.38 -20.42 -22.03
CA GLN A 146 31.82 -19.61 -20.93
C GLN A 146 30.29 -19.69 -20.83
N CYS A 147 29.67 -20.79 -21.27
CA CYS A 147 28.22 -20.96 -21.24
C CYS A 147 27.71 -21.80 -20.06
N TYR A 148 26.69 -21.30 -19.36
CA TYR A 148 25.86 -22.10 -18.48
C TYR A 148 24.89 -22.94 -19.28
N SER A 149 24.73 -24.19 -18.86
CA SER A 149 23.88 -25.17 -19.54
C SER A 149 22.82 -25.74 -18.63
N CYS A 150 21.71 -26.20 -19.20
CA CYS A 150 20.69 -26.93 -18.46
C CYS A 150 21.28 -28.24 -17.94
N LYS A 151 21.21 -28.46 -16.63
CA LYS A 151 21.73 -29.67 -15.98
C LYS A 151 21.09 -30.97 -16.48
N SER A 152 19.82 -30.91 -16.91
CA SER A 152 19.08 -32.09 -17.35
C SER A 152 19.37 -32.53 -18.79
N CYS A 153 19.79 -31.62 -19.68
CA CYS A 153 19.88 -31.95 -21.12
C CYS A 153 21.07 -31.29 -21.87
N GLY A 154 21.91 -30.53 -21.17
CA GLY A 154 23.10 -29.88 -21.69
C GLY A 154 22.85 -28.66 -22.58
N THR A 155 21.60 -28.26 -22.82
CA THR A 155 21.27 -27.12 -23.68
C THR A 155 21.86 -25.83 -23.12
N HIS A 156 22.46 -25.00 -23.96
CA HIS A 156 23.03 -23.73 -23.54
C HIS A 156 21.93 -22.75 -23.13
N ILE A 157 22.08 -22.11 -21.97
CA ILE A 157 21.06 -21.21 -21.40
C ILE A 157 21.54 -19.76 -21.35
N GLY A 158 22.81 -19.51 -21.02
CA GLY A 158 23.33 -18.15 -20.91
C GLY A 158 24.84 -18.13 -20.83
N LEU A 159 25.42 -16.94 -21.04
CA LEU A 159 26.87 -16.71 -20.94
C LEU A 159 27.24 -16.21 -19.54
N GLU A 160 28.47 -16.50 -19.14
CA GLU A 160 29.09 -15.97 -17.93
C GLU A 160 29.06 -14.43 -17.89
N SER A 161 29.29 -13.79 -19.04
CA SER A 161 29.30 -12.33 -19.21
C SER A 161 27.93 -11.68 -18.98
N ASP A 162 26.84 -12.45 -19.12
CA ASP A 162 25.49 -11.96 -18.88
C ASP A 162 25.07 -12.08 -17.41
N ILE A 163 25.89 -12.68 -16.53
CA ILE A 163 25.58 -12.76 -15.11
C ILE A 163 25.82 -11.41 -14.44
N ILE A 164 24.75 -10.87 -13.85
CA ILE A 164 24.77 -9.64 -13.06
C ILE A 164 25.04 -9.95 -11.60
N ASN A 165 24.46 -11.04 -11.07
CA ASN A 165 24.65 -11.43 -9.67
C ASN A 165 24.70 -12.96 -9.53
N ARG A 166 25.72 -13.46 -8.82
CA ARG A 166 26.00 -14.89 -8.59
C ARG A 166 25.37 -15.46 -7.31
N SER A 167 24.95 -14.59 -6.40
CA SER A 167 24.39 -14.93 -5.09
C SER A 167 22.97 -14.41 -4.96
N TYR A 168 22.17 -14.59 -6.03
CA TYR A 168 20.78 -14.16 -6.04
C TYR A 168 19.90 -15.23 -5.41
N GLN A 169 18.85 -14.84 -4.68
CA GLN A 169 17.97 -15.80 -4.05
C GLN A 169 16.90 -16.29 -5.04
N VAL A 170 16.75 -17.61 -5.13
CA VAL A 170 15.59 -18.24 -5.76
C VAL A 170 14.60 -18.76 -4.72
N GLY A 171 13.30 -18.48 -4.89
CA GLY A 171 12.24 -18.87 -3.98
C GLY A 171 12.03 -17.95 -2.78
N GLN A 172 10.99 -18.23 -1.99
CA GLN A 172 10.61 -17.48 -0.81
C GLN A 172 11.39 -17.91 0.44
N GLY A 173 11.51 -17.03 1.45
CA GLY A 173 12.11 -17.33 2.77
C GLY A 173 13.58 -16.91 2.92
N PRO A 174 14.33 -17.47 3.88
CA PRO A 174 15.73 -17.10 4.11
C PRO A 174 16.65 -17.66 3.02
N PHE A 175 17.73 -16.95 2.74
CA PHE A 175 18.77 -17.36 1.80
C PHE A 175 19.48 -18.62 2.30
N THR A 176 19.53 -19.66 1.46
CA THR A 176 20.27 -20.90 1.71
C THR A 176 21.01 -21.30 0.43
N GLU A 177 22.03 -22.15 0.53
CA GLU A 177 22.78 -22.61 -0.65
C GLU A 177 21.88 -23.34 -1.67
N ALA A 178 20.89 -24.10 -1.18
CA ALA A 178 19.87 -24.72 -2.03
C ALA A 178 19.00 -23.71 -2.78
N LYS A 179 18.89 -22.49 -2.26
CA LYS A 179 18.16 -21.36 -2.86
C LYS A 179 19.08 -20.35 -3.52
N ARG A 180 20.35 -20.69 -3.74
CA ARG A 180 21.26 -19.86 -4.53
C ARG A 180 20.88 -19.95 -6.01
N GLY A 181 20.87 -18.80 -6.66
CA GLY A 181 20.61 -18.65 -8.09
C GLY A 181 21.37 -17.47 -8.66
N PHE A 182 21.19 -17.32 -9.96
CA PHE A 182 21.89 -16.34 -10.79
C PHE A 182 20.89 -15.37 -11.40
N LEU A 183 21.26 -14.09 -11.41
CA LEU A 183 20.52 -13.07 -12.14
C LEU A 183 21.25 -12.81 -13.47
N PHE A 184 20.67 -13.30 -14.57
CA PHE A 184 21.16 -13.09 -15.92
C PHE A 184 20.50 -11.87 -16.57
N LYS A 185 21.30 -11.08 -17.29
CA LYS A 185 20.82 -10.03 -18.19
C LYS A 185 20.06 -10.64 -19.36
N ASN A 186 20.64 -11.66 -20.00
CA ASN A 186 20.08 -12.37 -21.14
C ASN A 186 20.20 -13.88 -20.94
N ALA A 187 19.18 -14.61 -21.42
CA ALA A 187 19.18 -16.07 -21.46
C ALA A 187 18.43 -16.55 -22.72
N VAL A 188 18.85 -17.70 -23.26
CA VAL A 188 18.38 -18.30 -24.53
C VAL A 188 17.91 -19.73 -24.30
N ASN A 189 17.20 -20.31 -25.27
CA ASN A 189 16.66 -21.67 -25.20
C ASN A 189 15.78 -21.90 -23.95
N LEU A 190 15.02 -20.86 -23.59
CA LEU A 190 14.03 -20.87 -22.53
C LEU A 190 12.64 -20.63 -23.13
N THR A 191 11.67 -21.37 -22.63
CA THR A 191 10.25 -21.19 -22.90
C THR A 191 9.63 -20.40 -21.75
N LEU A 192 8.99 -19.26 -22.07
CA LEU A 192 8.25 -18.45 -21.10
C LEU A 192 6.87 -19.04 -20.87
N GLY A 193 6.53 -19.30 -19.61
CA GLY A 193 5.26 -19.85 -19.18
C GLY A 193 4.27 -18.79 -18.71
N ILE A 194 3.30 -19.24 -17.91
CA ILE A 194 2.22 -18.41 -17.37
C ILE A 194 2.80 -17.25 -16.55
N ILE A 195 2.29 -16.05 -16.82
CA ILE A 195 2.60 -14.84 -16.06
C ILE A 195 1.86 -14.88 -14.73
N LYS A 196 2.58 -14.65 -13.64
CA LYS A 196 2.01 -14.57 -12.29
C LYS A 196 2.58 -13.36 -11.56
N THR A 197 1.75 -12.73 -10.74
CA THR A 197 2.18 -11.69 -9.81
C THR A 197 2.68 -12.34 -8.53
N GLU A 198 3.94 -12.11 -8.19
CA GLU A 198 4.59 -12.68 -7.00
C GLU A 198 5.19 -11.57 -6.14
N THR A 199 5.15 -11.76 -4.83
CA THR A 199 5.73 -10.81 -3.87
C THR A 199 7.01 -11.38 -3.30
N PHE A 200 8.11 -10.66 -3.44
CA PHE A 200 9.42 -11.01 -2.89
C PHE A 200 9.82 -10.01 -1.80
N THR A 201 10.93 -10.27 -1.10
CA THR A 201 11.47 -9.37 -0.07
C THR A 201 11.67 -7.93 -0.56
N SER A 202 11.98 -7.74 -1.85
CA SER A 202 12.20 -6.42 -2.47
C SER A 202 10.95 -5.78 -3.10
N GLY A 203 9.77 -6.38 -2.94
CA GLY A 203 8.50 -5.85 -3.48
C GLY A 203 7.76 -6.83 -4.40
N SER A 204 6.70 -6.34 -5.05
CA SER A 204 5.83 -7.11 -5.95
C SER A 204 6.27 -6.98 -7.42
N TYR A 205 6.22 -8.10 -8.14
CA TYR A 205 6.64 -8.20 -9.53
C TYR A 205 5.71 -9.12 -10.31
N GLU A 206 5.47 -8.81 -11.59
CA GLU A 206 4.95 -9.79 -12.52
C GLU A 206 6.12 -10.60 -13.09
N ILE A 207 6.08 -11.91 -12.88
CA ILE A 207 7.09 -12.84 -13.35
C ILE A 207 6.48 -13.83 -14.33
N SER A 208 7.29 -14.34 -15.25
CA SER A 208 6.94 -15.51 -16.07
C SER A 208 7.90 -16.64 -15.75
N TRP A 209 7.36 -17.80 -15.35
CA TRP A 209 8.15 -19.01 -15.14
C TRP A 209 8.86 -19.41 -16.42
N THR A 210 10.11 -19.87 -16.32
CA THR A 210 10.93 -20.23 -17.47
C THR A 210 11.39 -21.67 -17.40
N ASN A 211 11.15 -22.41 -18.48
CA ASN A 211 11.52 -23.81 -18.64
C ASN A 211 12.54 -23.98 -19.77
N CYS A 212 13.37 -25.01 -19.71
CA CYS A 212 14.27 -25.33 -20.82
C CYS A 212 13.46 -25.71 -22.08
N SER A 213 13.77 -25.10 -23.23
CA SER A 213 13.05 -25.38 -24.48
C SER A 213 13.29 -26.79 -25.03
N LYS A 214 14.36 -27.48 -24.60
CA LYS A 214 14.66 -28.85 -25.05
C LYS A 214 13.99 -29.93 -24.19
N CYS A 215 14.06 -29.82 -22.86
CA CYS A 215 13.60 -30.87 -21.94
C CYS A 215 12.45 -30.46 -21.01
N GLY A 216 12.00 -29.20 -21.04
CA GLY A 216 10.93 -28.70 -20.18
C GLY A 216 11.30 -28.50 -18.71
N ALA A 217 12.53 -28.80 -18.29
CA ALA A 217 12.97 -28.62 -16.90
C ALA A 217 12.75 -27.17 -16.42
N SER A 218 12.22 -26.99 -15.21
CA SER A 218 12.03 -25.65 -14.62
C SER A 218 13.36 -25.07 -14.19
N LEU A 219 13.72 -23.92 -14.78
CA LEU A 219 15.00 -23.27 -14.54
C LEU A 219 14.88 -22.01 -13.66
N GLY A 220 13.70 -21.39 -13.60
CA GLY A 220 13.49 -20.17 -12.82
C GLY A 220 12.38 -19.29 -13.39
N TRP A 221 12.57 -17.98 -13.41
CA TRP A 221 11.61 -17.02 -13.96
C TRP A 221 12.28 -15.78 -14.57
N LYS A 222 11.51 -15.04 -15.37
CA LYS A 222 11.86 -13.73 -15.91
C LYS A 222 11.01 -12.65 -15.25
N TYR A 223 11.62 -11.54 -14.85
CA TYR A 223 10.89 -10.36 -14.39
C TYR A 223 10.31 -9.60 -15.60
N LEU A 224 9.00 -9.38 -15.66
CA LEU A 224 8.32 -8.73 -16.78
C LEU A 224 7.96 -7.28 -16.47
N THR A 225 7.36 -7.03 -15.30
CA THR A 225 6.99 -5.69 -14.85
C THR A 225 7.20 -5.59 -13.33
N SER A 226 7.28 -4.37 -12.82
CA SER A 226 7.26 -4.09 -11.39
C SER A 226 6.35 -2.91 -11.11
N SER A 227 5.66 -2.92 -9.98
CA SER A 227 4.80 -1.83 -9.54
C SER A 227 5.56 -0.60 -9.03
N ASN A 228 6.85 -0.75 -8.69
CA ASN A 228 7.67 0.31 -8.10
C ASN A 228 8.80 0.72 -9.06
N GLU A 229 8.95 2.02 -9.32
CA GLU A 229 9.96 2.56 -10.27
C GLU A 229 11.40 2.18 -9.88
N THR A 230 11.72 2.12 -8.59
CA THR A 230 13.04 1.72 -8.07
C THR A 230 13.43 0.29 -8.48
N ASN A 231 12.46 -0.55 -8.82
CA ASN A 231 12.64 -1.97 -9.15
C ASN A 231 12.69 -2.24 -10.67
N LEU A 232 12.54 -1.21 -11.51
CA LEU A 232 12.65 -1.33 -12.97
C LEU A 232 13.98 -1.92 -13.42
N SER A 233 15.04 -1.74 -12.63
CA SER A 233 16.35 -2.32 -12.91
C SER A 233 16.33 -3.84 -13.03
N LYS A 234 15.35 -4.55 -12.47
CA LYS A 234 15.23 -6.02 -12.56
C LYS A 234 14.39 -6.50 -13.74
N VAL A 235 13.57 -5.62 -14.32
CA VAL A 235 12.69 -5.93 -15.43
C VAL A 235 13.49 -6.37 -16.65
N GLY A 236 13.03 -7.43 -17.32
CA GLY A 236 13.68 -8.03 -18.46
C GLY A 236 14.74 -9.08 -18.12
N LYS A 237 15.19 -9.17 -16.86
CA LYS A 237 16.25 -10.09 -16.41
C LYS A 237 15.69 -11.45 -15.99
N PHE A 238 16.56 -12.46 -16.01
CA PHE A 238 16.23 -13.86 -15.69
C PHE A 238 16.85 -14.26 -14.36
N CYS A 239 16.02 -14.76 -13.45
CA CYS A 239 16.45 -15.36 -12.20
C CYS A 239 16.42 -16.88 -12.36
N LEU A 240 17.58 -17.51 -12.41
CA LEU A 240 17.73 -18.95 -12.67
C LEU A 240 18.37 -19.67 -11.49
N ALA A 241 17.86 -20.84 -11.13
CA ALA A 241 18.35 -21.62 -10.01
C ALA A 241 19.73 -22.26 -10.30
N ARG A 242 20.68 -22.13 -9.36
CA ARG A 242 22.03 -22.71 -9.53
C ARG A 242 21.98 -24.22 -9.68
N TYR A 243 21.16 -24.91 -8.89
CA TYR A 243 21.06 -26.37 -8.90
C TYR A 243 20.51 -26.95 -10.21
N SER A 244 19.85 -26.13 -11.03
CA SER A 244 19.31 -26.51 -12.34
C SER A 244 20.25 -26.23 -13.51
N LEU A 245 21.41 -25.60 -13.24
CA LEU A 245 22.40 -25.20 -14.24
C LEU A 245 23.76 -25.86 -13.97
N THR A 246 24.44 -26.27 -15.04
CA THR A 246 25.84 -26.70 -15.04
C THR A 246 26.72 -25.52 -15.43
N SER A 247 27.76 -25.26 -14.64
CA SER A 247 28.72 -24.19 -14.90
C SER A 247 29.74 -24.57 -15.97
N PRO A 248 30.39 -23.59 -16.62
CA PRO A 248 31.47 -23.86 -17.58
C PRO A 248 32.66 -24.60 -16.94
N GLN A 249 32.97 -24.33 -15.68
CA GLN A 249 34.08 -24.98 -14.96
C GLN A 249 33.80 -26.47 -14.75
N GLU A 250 32.59 -26.83 -14.33
CA GLU A 250 32.18 -28.23 -14.14
C GLU A 250 32.10 -29.03 -15.45
N ARG A 251 32.05 -28.37 -16.61
CA ARG A 251 32.03 -29.03 -17.92
C ARG A 251 33.43 -29.46 -18.37
N ASN A 252 34.48 -28.74 -17.95
CA ASN A 252 35.86 -29.03 -18.37
C ASN A 252 36.50 -30.18 -17.58
N ASP A 253 35.83 -30.70 -16.55
CA ASP A 253 36.29 -31.80 -15.70
C ASP A 253 35.64 -33.15 -16.05
N ILE A 254 35.03 -33.30 -17.24
CA ILE A 254 34.47 -34.55 -17.78
C ILE A 254 35.14 -34.90 -19.11
#